data_AF-A0A3M3V8K5-F1
#
_entry.id   AF-A0A3M3V8K5-F1
#
_cell.length_a   1.000
_cell.length_b   1.000
_cell.length_c   1.000
_cell.angle_alpha   90.00
_cell.angle_beta   90.00
_cell.angle_gamma   90.00
#
_symmetry.space_group_name_H-M   'P 1'
#
loop_
_entity.id
_entity.type
_entity.pdbx_description
1 polymer ?
#
loop_
_entity_poly.entity_id
_entity_poly.type
_entity_poly.pdbx_seq_one_letter_code
_entity_poly.pdbx_strand_id
1 'polypeptide(L)'
;MIFVHGCFWHRHDCPLFKWPSTRPDFWQDKIERNRTNDHKASEALLASGWRVGIVWECAIRGASKNIEAVAQSLADWLQGSARFIEERG
;
A
#
# COMPACT_ATOMS: atom_id res chain seq x y z
N MET A 1 -3.90 10.27 -6.96
CA MET A 1 -2.85 10.10 -5.94
C MET A 1 -2.41 8.66 -5.96
N ILE A 2 -1.11 8.38 -5.88
CA ILE A 2 -0.57 7.01 -5.77
C ILE A 2 0.31 6.94 -4.52
N PHE A 3 0.06 5.98 -3.65
CA PHE A 3 0.90 5.66 -2.49
C PHE A 3 1.80 4.47 -2.78
N VAL A 4 3.02 4.52 -2.26
CA VAL A 4 3.94 3.37 -2.23
C VAL A 4 4.09 2.95 -0.77
N HIS A 5 3.44 1.84 -0.40
CA HIS A 5 3.43 1.36 0.98
C HIS A 5 4.49 0.30 1.22
N GLY A 6 5.38 0.57 2.17
CA GLY A 6 6.25 -0.44 2.75
C GLY A 6 5.42 -1.50 3.49
N CYS A 7 5.64 -2.77 3.17
CA CYS A 7 4.81 -3.86 3.71
C CYS A 7 4.87 -3.95 5.24
N PHE A 8 6.04 -3.63 5.83
CA PHE A 8 6.22 -3.57 7.27
C PHE A 8 5.43 -2.43 7.93
N TRP A 9 5.58 -1.20 7.44
CA TRP A 9 5.08 0.01 8.11
C TRP A 9 3.55 0.15 8.09
N HIS A 10 2.92 -0.38 7.05
CA HIS A 10 1.49 -0.25 6.80
C HIS A 10 0.73 -1.57 7.01
N ARG A 11 1.37 -2.58 7.64
CA ARG A 11 0.79 -3.89 7.97
C ARG A 11 0.19 -4.61 6.76
N HIS A 12 1.05 -4.96 5.81
CA HIS A 12 0.63 -5.80 4.68
C HIS A 12 0.55 -7.28 5.09
N ASP A 13 -0.41 -7.99 4.52
CA ASP A 13 -0.52 -9.44 4.68
C ASP A 13 0.36 -10.15 3.64
N CYS A 14 1.68 -10.07 3.84
CA CYS A 14 2.67 -10.71 2.97
C CYS A 14 3.93 -11.13 3.74
N PRO A 15 4.81 -11.97 3.16
CA PRO A 15 6.01 -12.48 3.85
C PRO A 15 7.03 -11.42 4.31
N LEU A 16 6.95 -10.20 3.77
CA LEU A 16 7.82 -9.08 4.17
C LEU A 16 7.41 -8.47 5.52
N PHE A 17 6.17 -8.70 5.96
CA PHE A 17 5.72 -8.26 7.27
C PHE A 17 6.03 -9.31 8.34
N LYS A 18 6.74 -8.91 9.39
CA LYS A 18 6.99 -9.71 10.58
C LYS A 18 6.94 -8.82 11.81
N TRP A 19 6.32 -9.30 12.87
CA TRP A 19 6.30 -8.59 14.15
C TRP A 19 7.71 -8.53 14.75
N PRO A 20 8.20 -7.34 15.13
CA PRO A 20 9.46 -7.23 15.84
C PRO A 20 9.37 -7.86 17.22
N SER A 21 10.36 -8.67 17.59
CA SER A 21 10.42 -9.29 18.93
C SER A 21 10.80 -8.30 20.04
N THR A 22 11.33 -7.13 19.68
CA THR A 22 11.76 -6.10 20.63
C THR A 22 10.70 -5.01 20.76
N ARG A 23 10.26 -4.70 21.98
CA ARG A 23 9.21 -3.70 22.28
C ARG A 23 7.88 -3.98 21.53
N PRO A 24 7.26 -5.16 21.71
CA PRO A 24 6.09 -5.58 20.95
C PRO A 24 4.94 -4.57 21.04
N ASP A 25 4.60 -4.09 22.24
CA ASP A 25 3.49 -3.14 22.45
C ASP A 25 3.68 -1.85 21.66
N PHE A 26 4.90 -1.29 21.70
CA PHE A 26 5.25 -0.09 20.92
C PHE A 26 5.06 -0.31 19.42
N TRP A 27 5.47 -1.47 18.89
CA TRP A 27 5.34 -1.76 17.48
C TRP A 27 3.91 -2.03 17.06
N GLN A 28 3.13 -2.73 17.88
CA GLN A 28 1.70 -2.94 17.65
C GLN A 28 0.97 -1.60 17.58
N ASP A 29 1.14 -0.74 18.57
CA ASP A 29 0.51 0.58 18.61
C ASP A 29 0.92 1.45 17.42
N LYS A 30 2.22 1.44 17.08
CA LYS A 30 2.75 2.23 15.97
C LYS A 30 2.20 1.77 14.62
N ILE A 31 2.22 0.46 14.37
CA ILE A 31 1.78 -0.11 13.10
C ILE A 31 0.26 0.04 12.96
N GLU A 32 -0.51 -0.18 14.03
CA GLU A 32 -1.96 -0.01 13.98
C GLU A 32 -2.37 1.45 13.76
N ARG A 33 -1.64 2.40 14.38
CA ARG A 33 -1.84 3.83 14.12
C ARG A 33 -1.53 4.18 12.67
N ASN A 34 -0.48 3.63 12.09
CA ASN A 34 -0.17 3.84 10.67
C ASN A 34 -1.32 3.35 9.79
N ARG A 35 -1.79 2.11 10.00
CA ARG A 35 -2.91 1.53 9.25
C ARG A 35 -4.19 2.36 9.37
N THR A 36 -4.48 2.86 10.58
CA THR A 36 -5.62 3.75 10.82
C THR A 36 -5.48 5.07 10.05
N ASN A 37 -4.28 5.64 10.00
CA ASN A 37 -4.02 6.87 9.28
C ASN A 37 -4.11 6.67 7.76
N ASP A 38 -3.64 5.53 7.24
CA ASP A 38 -3.74 5.18 5.82
C ASP A 38 -5.21 5.12 5.38
N HIS A 39 -6.06 4.46 6.18
CA HIS A 39 -7.50 4.41 5.93
C HIS A 39 -8.10 5.82 5.87
N LYS A 40 -7.85 6.64 6.90
CA LYS A 40 -8.35 8.02 6.97
C LYS A 40 -7.90 8.87 5.78
N ALA A 41 -6.63 8.77 5.40
CA ALA A 41 -6.10 9.50 4.26
C ALA A 41 -6.74 9.05 2.94
N SER A 42 -6.89 7.74 2.75
CA SER A 42 -7.51 7.15 1.56
C SER A 42 -8.97 7.59 1.42
N GLU A 43 -9.74 7.51 2.49
CA GLU A 43 -11.14 7.94 2.53
C GLU A 43 -11.29 9.44 2.26
N ALA A 44 -10.46 10.28 2.90
CA ALA A 44 -10.51 11.73 2.69
C ALA A 44 -10.19 12.12 1.24
N LEU A 45 -9.23 11.44 0.61
CA LEU A 45 -8.90 11.64 -0.80
C LEU A 45 -10.06 11.22 -1.70
N LEU A 46 -10.62 10.03 -1.48
CA LEU A 46 -11.76 9.53 -2.26
C LEU A 46 -12.99 10.45 -2.10
N ALA A 47 -13.27 10.91 -0.89
CA ALA A 47 -14.39 11.82 -0.59
C ALA A 47 -14.23 13.20 -1.23
N SER A 48 -12.99 13.68 -1.38
CA SER A 48 -12.68 14.94 -2.09
C SER A 48 -12.58 14.78 -3.61
N GLY A 49 -12.95 13.61 -4.14
CA GLY A 49 -13.01 13.33 -5.58
C GLY A 49 -11.69 12.89 -6.20
N TRP A 50 -10.64 12.71 -5.39
CA TRP A 50 -9.39 12.13 -5.88
C TRP A 50 -9.55 10.63 -6.10
N ARG A 51 -8.82 10.12 -7.09
CA ARG A 51 -8.59 8.68 -7.27
C ARG A 51 -7.35 8.25 -6.49
N VAL A 52 -7.39 7.07 -5.88
CA VAL A 52 -6.32 6.57 -5.00
C VAL A 52 -5.77 5.26 -5.55
N GLY A 53 -4.48 5.21 -5.83
CA GLY A 53 -3.76 3.97 -6.12
C GLY A 53 -2.83 3.62 -4.96
N ILE A 54 -2.71 2.34 -4.62
CA ILE A 54 -1.75 1.84 -3.63
C ILE A 54 -0.87 0.80 -4.30
N VAL A 55 0.44 0.96 -4.20
CA VAL A 55 1.42 -0.03 -4.65
C VAL A 55 2.19 -0.52 -3.43
N TRP A 56 2.11 -1.82 -3.16
CA TRP A 56 2.84 -2.42 -2.05
C TRP A 56 4.28 -2.75 -2.43
N GLU A 57 5.20 -2.60 -1.48
CA GLU A 57 6.61 -2.95 -1.65
C GLU A 57 6.79 -4.36 -2.21
N CYS A 58 6.01 -5.34 -1.76
CA CYS A 58 6.12 -6.71 -2.24
C CYS A 58 5.73 -6.88 -3.72
N ALA A 59 4.99 -5.94 -4.32
CA ALA A 59 4.64 -5.98 -5.74
C ALA A 59 5.83 -5.56 -6.64
N ILE A 60 6.76 -4.76 -6.11
CA ILE A 60 7.85 -4.15 -6.88
C ILE A 60 9.25 -4.56 -6.41
N ARG A 61 9.36 -5.15 -5.22
CA ARG A 61 10.64 -5.54 -4.62
C ARG A 61 10.81 -7.05 -4.65
N GLY A 62 11.88 -7.51 -5.29
CA GLY A 62 12.28 -8.91 -5.37
C GLY A 62 12.54 -9.35 -6.81
N ALA A 63 13.48 -10.29 -7.00
CA ALA A 63 13.96 -10.67 -8.33
C ALA A 63 12.90 -11.31 -9.24
N SER A 64 11.80 -11.83 -8.68
CA SER A 64 10.70 -12.44 -9.43
C SER A 64 9.53 -11.50 -9.73
N LYS A 65 9.62 -10.22 -9.34
CA LYS A 65 8.52 -9.27 -9.52
C LYS A 65 8.56 -8.65 -10.92
N ASN A 66 7.40 -8.64 -11.57
CA ASN A 66 7.22 -8.04 -12.90
C ASN A 66 6.80 -6.58 -12.73
N ILE A 67 7.79 -5.70 -12.63
CA ILE A 67 7.58 -4.27 -12.38
C ILE A 67 6.88 -3.62 -13.59
N GLU A 68 7.17 -4.08 -14.80
CA GLU A 68 6.57 -3.62 -16.04
C GLU A 68 5.06 -3.88 -16.04
N ALA A 69 4.61 -5.05 -15.58
CA ALA A 69 3.19 -5.36 -15.45
C ALA A 69 2.48 -4.46 -14.43
N VAL A 70 3.11 -4.19 -13.28
CA VAL A 70 2.57 -3.26 -12.27
C VAL A 70 2.47 -1.85 -12.86
N ALA A 71 3.51 -1.38 -13.56
CA ALA A 71 3.50 -0.07 -14.21
C ALA A 71 2.42 0.02 -15.29
N GLN A 72 2.23 -1.03 -16.09
CA GLN A 72 1.18 -1.08 -17.10
C GLN A 72 -0.21 -1.03 -16.48
N SER A 73 -0.46 -1.82 -15.43
CA SER A 73 -1.73 -1.80 -14.69
C SER A 73 -2.05 -0.41 -14.13
N LEU A 74 -1.04 0.28 -13.57
CA LEU A 74 -1.20 1.67 -13.12
C LEU A 74 -1.45 2.64 -14.27
N ALA A 75 -0.80 2.46 -15.41
CA ALA A 75 -1.02 3.29 -16.59
C ALA A 75 -2.46 3.13 -17.13
N ASP A 76 -2.95 1.90 -17.20
CA ASP A 76 -4.32 1.59 -17.60
C ASP A 76 -5.33 2.20 -16.63
N TRP A 77 -5.07 2.10 -15.31
CA TRP A 77 -5.89 2.73 -14.29
C TRP A 77 -5.90 4.26 -14.40
N LEU A 78 -4.74 4.88 -14.64
CA LEU A 78 -4.63 6.34 -14.81
C LEU A 78 -5.45 6.82 -16.01
N GLN A 79 -5.47 6.05 -17.11
CA GLN A 79 -6.26 6.35 -18.31
C GLN A 79 -7.76 6.03 -18.14
N GLY A 80 -8.09 5.09 -17.26
CA GLY A 80 -9.46 4.72 -16.93
C GLY A 80 -10.16 5.67 -15.95
N SER A 81 -11.34 5.27 -15.49
CA SER A 81 -12.19 6.02 -14.55
C SER A 81 -12.32 5.39 -13.17
N ALA A 82 -11.73 4.21 -12.95
CA ALA A 82 -11.76 3.51 -11.68
C ALA A 82 -11.19 4.41 -10.57
N ARG A 83 -11.92 4.53 -9.45
CA ARG A 83 -11.53 5.43 -8.34
C ARG A 83 -10.42 4.88 -7.46
N PHE A 84 -10.20 3.58 -7.51
CA PHE A 84 -9.25 2.88 -6.66
C PHE A 84 -8.51 1.78 -7.42
N ILE A 85 -7.24 1.56 -7.08
CA ILE A 85 -6.45 0.39 -7.49
C ILE A 85 -5.50 0.01 -6.36
N GLU A 86 -5.25 -1.28 -6.19
CA GLU A 86 -4.27 -1.81 -5.24
C GLU A 86 -3.41 -2.88 -5.91
N GLU A 87 -2.12 -2.61 -6.03
CA GLU A 87 -1.12 -3.52 -6.57
C GLU A 87 -0.41 -4.26 -5.44
N ARG A 88 -0.56 -5.58 -5.43
CA ARG A 88 -0.04 -6.50 -4.41
C ARG A 88 0.86 -7.54 -5.10
N GLY A 89 1.82 -8.07 -4.36
CA GLY A 89 2.82 -9.03 -4.88
C GLY A 89 2.70 -10.40 -4.29
#